data_AF-A0A4P9YA19-F1
#
_entry.id   AF-A0A4P9YA19-F1
#
_cell.length_a   1.000
_cell.length_b   1.000
_cell.length_c   1.000
_cell.angle_alpha   90.00
_cell.angle_beta   90.00
_cell.angle_gamma   90.00
#
_symmetry.space_group_name_H-M   'P 1'
#
loop_
_entity.id
_entity.type
_entity.pdbx_description
1 polymer ?
#
loop_
_entity_poly.entity_id
_entity_poly.type
_entity_poly.pdbx_seq_one_letter_code
_entity_poly.pdbx_strand_id
1 'polypeptide(L)'
;IGDLNARSQLLTGDNSTNRRGVLLEKLLEEHNLTNIRSEKPQFTTRSAAGKGITDYFIVSDSLVNNVSTFQVFEQLSLGGSDHRPMKLCLDIRNNSSKFKSFNRLNIRKFVNKETQEAFSLALKQNLPDILKLLNETKSNMNLDSQAKVDEMWSIIKEWIASEAATHVGYKRFKSYTSEFFWTPELIEESSKIESLTLEAQNLQDNSNSNDNDVTDAYRKLRDANEAFRDRLYNRRVEVFHSIVTDLAQPQNNGSFMRMVRSVKKRKLKEHCQLDHKNINQHMDYFKSTFGSAPMGNFVEEVNFDDTIDELVVVNENLLSDVVNLNDDNE
;
A
#
# COMPACT_ATOMS: atom_id res chain seq x y z
N ILE A 1 2.31 15.64 -7.08
CA ILE A 1 3.72 15.32 -6.78
C ILE A 1 4.37 14.87 -8.08
N GLY A 2 5.48 15.48 -8.47
CA GLY A 2 6.23 14.95 -9.60
C GLY A 2 7.43 15.80 -9.99
N ASP A 3 8.33 15.18 -10.74
CA ASP A 3 9.41 15.85 -11.44
C ASP A 3 8.84 16.57 -12.67
N LEU A 4 8.85 17.89 -12.62
CA LEU A 4 8.36 18.72 -13.73
C LEU A 4 9.50 19.30 -14.55
N ASN A 5 10.77 19.11 -14.16
CA ASN A 5 11.94 19.76 -14.76
C ASN A 5 11.73 21.28 -14.98
N ALA A 6 10.87 21.88 -14.16
CA ALA A 6 10.54 23.29 -14.17
C ALA A 6 11.35 23.96 -13.06
N ARG A 7 12.01 25.08 -13.36
CA ARG A 7 12.73 25.87 -12.36
C ARG A 7 12.04 27.21 -12.23
N SER A 8 11.70 27.62 -11.02
CA SER A 8 10.98 28.86 -10.76
C SER A 8 11.44 29.49 -9.45
N GLN A 9 12.09 30.65 -9.54
CA GLN A 9 12.38 31.49 -8.38
C GLN A 9 11.10 31.85 -7.60
N LEU A 10 10.01 32.13 -8.31
CA LEU A 10 8.75 32.56 -7.70
C LEU A 10 8.07 31.43 -6.91
N LEU A 11 7.99 30.22 -7.48
CA LEU A 11 7.26 29.10 -6.89
C LEU A 11 8.06 28.35 -5.83
N THR A 12 9.38 28.27 -5.94
CA THR A 12 10.19 27.43 -5.04
C THR A 12 11.38 28.14 -4.41
N GLY A 13 11.71 29.36 -4.85
CA GLY A 13 12.94 30.04 -4.45
C GLY A 13 14.20 29.42 -5.06
N ASP A 14 14.06 28.67 -6.17
CA ASP A 14 15.20 28.10 -6.88
C ASP A 14 16.16 29.20 -7.39
N ASN A 15 17.42 28.87 -7.67
CA ASN A 15 18.44 29.84 -8.11
C ASN A 15 18.20 30.40 -9.52
N SER A 16 17.30 29.81 -10.30
CA SER A 16 17.01 30.22 -11.67
C SER A 16 15.56 29.96 -12.04
N THR A 17 15.09 30.65 -13.06
CA THR A 17 13.78 30.40 -13.67
C THR A 17 13.98 29.96 -15.12
N ASN A 18 13.34 28.87 -15.53
CA ASN A 18 13.33 28.40 -16.91
C ASN A 18 11.94 28.55 -17.55
N ARG A 19 11.85 28.37 -18.88
CA ARG A 19 10.58 28.52 -19.62
C ARG A 19 9.45 27.63 -19.07
N ARG A 20 9.78 26.43 -18.57
CA ARG A 20 8.81 25.51 -17.97
C ARG A 20 8.30 26.03 -16.64
N GLY A 21 9.15 26.67 -15.83
CA GLY A 21 8.76 27.35 -14.59
C GLY A 21 7.77 28.48 -14.82
N VAL A 22 8.05 29.36 -15.79
CA VAL A 22 7.13 30.46 -16.14
C VAL A 22 5.77 29.93 -16.61
N LEU A 23 5.75 28.83 -17.36
CA LEU A 23 4.49 28.20 -17.77
C LEU A 23 3.75 27.59 -16.58
N LEU A 24 4.49 26.94 -15.67
CA LEU A 24 3.92 26.34 -14.47
C LEU A 24 3.32 27.41 -13.56
N GLU A 25 3.99 28.55 -13.37
CA GLU A 25 3.48 29.70 -12.61
C GLU A 25 2.09 30.11 -13.11
N LYS A 26 1.93 30.30 -14.42
CA LYS A 26 0.65 30.66 -15.04
C LYS A 26 -0.41 29.59 -14.84
N LEU A 27 -0.05 28.32 -15.04
CA LEU A 27 -1.00 27.21 -14.88
C LEU A 27 -1.50 27.07 -13.44
N LEU A 28 -0.64 27.31 -12.45
CA LEU A 28 -1.03 27.27 -11.05
C LEU A 28 -2.00 28.41 -10.70
N GLU A 29 -1.73 29.61 -11.21
CA GLU A 29 -2.60 30.77 -11.06
C GLU A 29 -3.96 30.58 -11.75
N GLU A 30 -3.98 30.11 -12.99
CA GLU A 30 -5.21 29.90 -13.78
C GLU A 30 -6.14 28.84 -13.18
N HIS A 31 -5.61 27.88 -12.43
CA HIS A 31 -6.36 26.73 -11.92
C HIS A 31 -6.55 26.72 -10.39
N ASN A 32 -6.21 27.80 -9.68
CA ASN A 32 -6.28 27.89 -8.21
C ASN A 32 -5.56 26.70 -7.54
N LEU A 33 -4.34 26.45 -8.00
CA LEU A 33 -3.46 25.42 -7.49
C LEU A 33 -2.27 26.07 -6.81
N THR A 34 -1.89 25.54 -5.66
CA THR A 34 -0.76 26.03 -4.87
C THR A 34 0.34 24.99 -4.83
N ASN A 35 1.58 25.44 -5.04
CA ASN A 35 2.75 24.62 -4.77
C ASN A 35 3.10 24.68 -3.27
N ILE A 36 3.14 23.52 -2.63
CA ILE A 36 3.63 23.37 -1.27
C ILE A 36 5.15 23.45 -1.27
N ARG A 37 5.68 24.34 -0.43
CA ARG A 37 7.11 24.58 -0.26
C ARG A 37 7.43 24.90 1.19
N SER A 38 8.69 24.74 1.56
CA SER A 38 9.25 25.25 2.80
C SER A 38 9.58 26.74 2.68
N GLU A 39 9.70 27.44 3.82
CA GLU A 39 10.05 28.87 3.85
C GLU A 39 11.43 29.15 3.26
N LYS A 40 12.37 28.23 3.49
CA LYS A 40 13.71 28.26 2.90
C LYS A 40 13.74 27.34 1.68
N PRO A 41 14.42 27.73 0.59
CA PRO A 41 14.62 26.84 -0.55
C PRO A 41 15.31 25.55 -0.11
N GLN A 42 14.71 24.41 -0.46
CA GLN A 42 15.30 23.08 -0.24
C GLN A 42 15.45 22.38 -1.58
N PHE A 43 16.67 21.97 -1.92
CA PHE A 43 17.00 21.44 -3.24
C PHE A 43 16.47 20.01 -3.42
N THR A 44 15.59 19.83 -4.40
CA THR A 44 15.05 18.50 -4.72
C THR A 44 15.95 17.73 -5.67
N THR A 45 16.90 18.39 -6.34
CA THR A 45 17.86 17.74 -7.24
C THR A 45 19.26 18.29 -7.03
N ARG A 46 20.25 17.39 -6.94
CA ARG A 46 21.67 17.72 -6.80
C ARG A 46 22.52 16.79 -7.67
N SER A 47 23.31 17.39 -8.55
CA SER A 47 24.21 16.69 -9.47
C SER A 47 25.58 17.40 -9.54
N ALA A 48 26.52 16.86 -10.32
CA ALA A 48 27.78 17.53 -10.63
C ALA A 48 27.57 18.92 -11.27
N ALA A 49 26.50 19.09 -12.03
CA ALA A 49 26.17 20.35 -12.71
C ALA A 49 25.54 21.41 -11.79
N GLY A 50 25.30 21.07 -10.51
CA GLY A 50 24.74 21.96 -9.51
C GLY A 50 23.46 21.42 -8.85
N LYS A 51 22.75 22.34 -8.20
CA LYS A 51 21.53 22.06 -7.43
C LYS A 51 20.33 22.87 -7.93
N GLY A 52 19.13 22.31 -7.78
CA GLY A 52 17.88 22.92 -8.22
C GLY A 52 16.65 22.34 -7.54
N ILE A 53 15.51 22.96 -7.80
CA ILE A 53 14.20 22.56 -7.28
C ILE A 53 13.29 22.27 -8.47
N THR A 54 13.29 21.01 -8.91
CA THR A 54 12.56 20.55 -10.10
C THR A 54 11.36 19.65 -9.77
N ASP A 55 11.25 19.21 -8.52
CA ASP A 55 10.16 18.37 -8.02
C ASP A 55 9.15 19.22 -7.23
N TYR A 56 7.86 19.04 -7.52
CA TYR A 56 6.80 19.91 -7.01
C TYR A 56 5.70 19.11 -6.29
N PHE A 57 5.15 19.72 -5.24
CA PHE A 57 3.95 19.26 -4.55
C PHE A 57 2.82 20.25 -4.79
N ILE A 58 2.08 20.03 -5.87
CA ILE A 58 0.95 20.88 -6.23
C ILE A 58 -0.33 20.31 -5.60
N VAL A 59 -1.08 21.17 -4.92
CA VAL A 59 -2.38 20.85 -4.32
C VAL A 59 -3.40 21.91 -4.73
N SER A 60 -4.69 21.62 -4.56
CA SER A 60 -5.73 22.65 -4.63
C SER A 60 -5.66 23.55 -3.39
N ASP A 61 -6.08 24.81 -3.53
CA ASP A 61 -6.09 25.77 -2.43
C ASP A 61 -6.89 25.28 -1.21
N SER A 62 -7.94 24.48 -1.44
CA SER A 62 -8.74 23.85 -0.39
C SER A 62 -7.97 22.88 0.50
N LEU A 63 -6.87 22.28 0.01
CA LEU A 63 -6.07 21.30 0.74
C LEU A 63 -4.83 21.92 1.40
N VAL A 64 -4.50 23.17 1.10
CA VAL A 64 -3.32 23.85 1.67
C VAL A 64 -3.39 23.86 3.19
N ASN A 65 -4.57 24.14 3.76
CA ASN A 65 -4.79 24.18 5.21
C ASN A 65 -4.75 22.79 5.87
N ASN A 66 -4.81 21.70 5.10
CA ASN A 66 -4.63 20.35 5.60
C ASN A 66 -3.17 19.91 5.60
N VAL A 67 -2.25 20.68 5.02
CA VAL A 67 -0.82 20.33 5.04
C VAL A 67 -0.25 20.69 6.41
N SER A 68 0.11 19.67 7.19
CA SER A 68 0.71 19.89 8.52
C SER A 68 2.22 20.03 8.48
N THR A 69 2.90 19.27 7.63
CA THR A 69 4.36 19.39 7.46
C THR A 69 4.79 19.08 6.04
N PHE A 70 5.84 19.77 5.60
CA PHE A 70 6.52 19.53 4.33
C PHE A 70 8.04 19.63 4.53
N GLN A 71 8.78 18.66 4.00
CA GLN A 71 10.24 18.62 4.11
C GLN A 71 10.87 17.90 2.92
N VAL A 72 11.96 18.46 2.41
CA VAL A 72 12.89 17.77 1.50
C VAL A 72 14.09 17.26 2.31
N PHE A 73 14.47 16.01 2.10
CA PHE A 73 15.64 15.40 2.73
C PHE A 73 16.86 15.55 1.82
N GLU A 74 17.43 16.76 1.77
CA GLU A 74 18.52 17.14 0.85
C GLU A 74 19.77 16.27 0.97
N GLN A 75 20.00 15.72 2.17
CA GLN A 75 21.16 14.89 2.51
C GLN A 75 20.94 13.40 2.18
N LEU A 76 19.70 12.98 1.91
CA LEU A 76 19.39 11.59 1.61
C LEU A 76 19.34 11.36 0.10
N SER A 77 19.92 10.26 -0.36
CA SER A 77 19.74 9.76 -1.73
C SER A 77 19.12 8.38 -1.68
N LEU A 78 18.03 8.17 -2.41
CA LEU A 78 17.44 6.84 -2.57
C LEU A 78 18.04 6.15 -3.80
N GLY A 79 18.88 5.13 -3.57
CA GLY A 79 19.48 4.33 -4.65
C GLY A 79 20.40 5.14 -5.57
N GLY A 80 21.09 6.14 -5.01
CA GLY A 80 22.02 6.97 -5.77
C GLY A 80 21.36 7.95 -6.72
N SER A 81 20.08 8.26 -6.52
CA SER A 81 19.38 9.28 -7.30
C SER A 81 19.97 10.66 -7.00
N ASP A 82 20.05 11.47 -8.05
CA ASP A 82 20.28 12.91 -7.99
C ASP A 82 19.05 13.67 -7.45
N HIS A 83 17.86 13.06 -7.43
CA HIS A 83 16.69 13.59 -6.75
C HIS A 83 16.72 13.31 -5.24
N ARG A 84 15.96 14.11 -4.48
CA ARG A 84 15.90 14.08 -3.02
C ARG A 84 14.51 13.70 -2.54
N PRO A 85 14.40 12.78 -1.56
CA PRO A 85 13.12 12.39 -1.01
C PRO A 85 12.39 13.59 -0.43
N MET A 86 11.07 13.62 -0.63
CA MET A 86 10.20 14.66 -0.14
C MET A 86 9.10 14.01 0.70
N LYS A 87 8.75 14.64 1.82
CA LYS A 87 7.68 14.21 2.72
C LYS A 87 6.67 15.32 2.87
N LEU A 88 5.40 14.95 2.68
CA LEU A 88 4.23 15.77 2.96
C LEU A 88 3.37 15.00 3.97
N CYS A 89 2.96 15.67 5.04
CA CYS A 89 1.93 15.16 5.94
C CYS A 89 0.65 15.96 5.74
N LEU A 90 -0.46 15.24 5.67
CA LEU A 90 -1.80 15.82 5.58
C LEU A 90 -2.58 15.46 6.84
N ASP A 91 -3.10 16.48 7.51
CA ASP A 91 -4.06 16.35 8.60
C ASP A 91 -5.45 16.17 8.01
N ILE A 92 -5.68 14.97 7.49
CA ILE A 92 -7.00 14.56 7.04
C ILE A 92 -7.76 14.15 8.30
N ARG A 93 -8.76 14.93 8.68
CA ARG A 93 -9.76 14.52 9.69
C ARG A 93 -10.58 13.37 9.09
N ASN A 94 -10.01 12.17 9.09
CA ASN A 94 -10.73 10.98 8.72
C ASN A 94 -11.72 10.68 9.85
N ASN A 95 -13.01 10.67 9.52
CA ASN A 95 -13.97 9.82 10.21
C ASN A 95 -13.29 8.47 10.39
N SER A 96 -13.10 8.05 11.63
CA SER A 96 -12.38 6.85 12.00
C SER A 96 -13.18 5.62 11.57
N SER A 97 -13.26 5.35 10.27
CA SER A 97 -13.54 4.00 9.81
C SER A 97 -12.32 3.18 10.21
N LYS A 98 -12.32 2.67 11.45
CA LYS A 98 -11.36 1.65 11.87
C LYS A 98 -11.38 0.60 10.77
N PHE A 99 -10.28 0.44 10.05
CA PHE A 99 -10.15 -0.68 9.12
C PHE A 99 -10.46 -1.93 9.93
N LYS A 100 -11.56 -2.62 9.60
CA LYS A 100 -11.94 -3.86 10.28
C LYS A 100 -10.80 -4.85 10.08
N SER A 101 -9.98 -5.06 11.10
CA SER A 101 -8.96 -6.09 11.09
C SER A 101 -9.67 -7.44 11.16
N PHE A 102 -9.47 -8.29 10.15
CA PHE A 102 -10.00 -9.65 10.16
C PHE A 102 -8.84 -10.65 10.23
N ASN A 103 -8.96 -11.64 11.12
CA ASN A 103 -8.05 -12.77 11.17
C ASN A 103 -8.63 -13.90 10.32
N ARG A 104 -7.87 -14.41 9.34
CA ARG A 104 -8.29 -15.58 8.53
C ARG A 104 -7.57 -16.81 9.02
N LEU A 105 -8.24 -17.95 9.17
CA LEU A 105 -7.59 -19.23 9.44
C LEU A 105 -6.74 -19.68 8.24
N ASN A 106 -5.62 -20.37 8.51
CA ASN A 106 -4.74 -20.89 7.47
C ASN A 106 -5.19 -22.26 6.96
N ILE A 107 -6.34 -22.29 6.28
CA ILE A 107 -6.97 -23.52 5.77
C ILE A 107 -6.08 -24.37 4.86
N ARG A 108 -4.98 -23.81 4.31
CA ARG A 108 -4.02 -24.55 3.50
C ARG A 108 -3.30 -25.64 4.29
N LYS A 109 -3.19 -25.51 5.61
CA LYS A 109 -2.61 -26.56 6.45
C LYS A 109 -3.48 -27.82 6.55
N PHE A 110 -4.78 -27.72 6.27
CA PHE A 110 -5.64 -28.89 6.18
C PHE A 110 -5.32 -29.80 5.00
N VAL A 111 -4.37 -29.46 4.11
CA VAL A 111 -3.88 -30.44 3.13
C VAL A 111 -3.09 -31.57 3.82
N ASN A 112 -2.49 -31.33 4.99
CA ASN A 112 -1.80 -32.36 5.75
C ASN A 112 -2.80 -33.21 6.55
N LYS A 113 -2.81 -34.51 6.27
CA LYS A 113 -3.67 -35.50 6.93
C LYS A 113 -3.46 -35.55 8.44
N GLU A 114 -2.22 -35.44 8.91
CA GLU A 114 -1.89 -35.40 10.33
C GLU A 114 -2.52 -34.18 11.04
N THR A 115 -2.56 -33.03 10.35
CA THR A 115 -3.21 -31.82 10.87
C THR A 115 -4.73 -31.96 10.90
N GLN A 116 -5.33 -32.62 9.90
CA GLN A 116 -6.77 -32.93 9.91
C GLN A 116 -7.13 -33.87 11.06
N GLU A 117 -6.34 -34.93 11.26
CA GLU A 117 -6.54 -35.92 12.30
C GLU A 117 -6.39 -35.31 13.70
N ALA A 118 -5.36 -34.50 13.92
CA ALA A 118 -5.16 -33.78 15.18
C ALA A 118 -6.33 -32.84 15.51
N PHE A 119 -6.80 -32.06 14.53
CA PHE A 119 -7.95 -31.18 14.69
C PHE A 119 -9.24 -31.96 14.96
N SER A 120 -9.48 -33.06 14.24
CA SER A 120 -10.65 -33.92 14.46
C SER A 120 -10.64 -34.55 15.85
N LEU A 121 -9.46 -34.98 16.32
CA LEU A 121 -9.29 -35.55 17.65
C LEU A 121 -9.56 -34.51 18.75
N ALA A 122 -9.03 -33.29 18.60
CA ALA A 122 -9.25 -32.20 19.55
C ALA A 122 -10.74 -31.82 19.67
N LEU A 123 -11.46 -31.73 18.54
CA LEU A 123 -12.91 -31.56 18.57
C LEU A 123 -13.60 -32.70 19.33
N LYS A 124 -13.25 -33.96 19.05
CA LYS A 124 -13.87 -35.10 19.75
C LYS A 124 -13.60 -35.09 21.25
N GLN A 125 -12.40 -34.68 21.67
CA GLN A 125 -12.01 -34.61 23.08
C GLN A 125 -12.76 -33.53 23.84
N ASN A 126 -12.97 -32.35 23.23
CA ASN A 126 -13.62 -31.22 23.88
C ASN A 126 -15.15 -31.20 23.74
N LEU A 127 -15.71 -32.06 22.86
CA LEU A 127 -17.15 -32.15 22.62
C LEU A 127 -18.00 -32.36 23.90
N PRO A 128 -17.62 -33.21 24.87
CA PRO A 128 -18.42 -33.40 26.09
C PRO A 128 -18.61 -32.11 26.90
N ASP A 129 -17.55 -31.31 27.04
CA ASP A 129 -17.58 -30.05 27.78
C ASP A 129 -18.43 -28.99 27.06
N ILE A 130 -18.33 -28.94 25.73
CA ILE A 130 -19.16 -28.05 24.91
C ILE A 130 -20.64 -28.44 24.97
N LEU A 131 -20.96 -29.74 24.92
CA LEU A 131 -22.35 -30.21 25.08
C LEU A 131 -22.92 -29.86 26.45
N LYS A 132 -22.10 -29.90 27.51
CA LYS A 132 -22.51 -29.44 28.84
C LYS A 132 -22.85 -27.96 28.83
N LEU A 133 -21.97 -27.12 28.28
CA LEU A 133 -22.18 -25.67 28.20
C LEU A 133 -23.42 -25.29 27.38
N LEU A 134 -23.68 -26.00 26.28
CA LEU A 134 -24.87 -25.82 25.46
C LEU A 134 -26.15 -26.19 26.22
N ASN A 135 -26.13 -27.26 27.02
CA ASN A 135 -27.28 -27.67 27.84
C ASN A 135 -27.56 -26.69 28.99
N GLU A 136 -26.51 -26.14 29.61
CA GLU A 136 -26.62 -25.09 30.63
C GLU A 136 -27.25 -23.81 30.03
N THR A 137 -26.76 -23.38 28.86
CA THR A 137 -27.30 -22.22 28.12
C THR A 137 -28.78 -22.42 27.75
N LYS A 138 -29.13 -23.61 27.25
CA LYS A 138 -30.52 -23.97 26.92
C LYS A 138 -31.45 -23.89 28.13
N SER A 139 -30.95 -24.33 29.29
CA SER A 139 -31.71 -24.39 30.56
C SER A 139 -31.72 -23.06 31.32
N ASN A 140 -30.99 -22.05 30.84
CA ASN A 140 -30.92 -20.74 31.48
C ASN A 140 -32.28 -20.02 31.41
N MET A 141 -32.90 -19.76 32.56
CA MET A 141 -34.23 -19.11 32.61
C MET A 141 -34.16 -17.60 32.42
N ASN A 142 -32.96 -17.01 32.44
CA ASN A 142 -32.76 -15.55 32.35
C ASN A 142 -32.61 -15.03 30.91
N LEU A 143 -32.62 -15.94 29.92
CA LEU A 143 -32.48 -15.61 28.51
C LEU A 143 -33.76 -15.96 27.77
N ASP A 144 -34.15 -15.12 26.83
CA ASP A 144 -35.20 -15.48 25.87
C ASP A 144 -34.68 -16.52 24.86
N SER A 145 -35.60 -17.06 24.05
CA SER A 145 -35.29 -18.10 23.06
C SER A 145 -34.26 -17.66 22.02
N GLN A 146 -34.27 -16.39 21.59
CA GLN A 146 -33.36 -15.89 20.57
C GLN A 146 -31.96 -15.69 21.14
N ALA A 147 -31.86 -15.08 22.32
CA ALA A 147 -30.60 -14.90 23.04
C ALA A 147 -29.92 -16.25 23.34
N LYS A 148 -30.69 -17.30 23.66
CA LYS A 148 -30.16 -18.66 23.80
C LYS A 148 -29.57 -19.20 22.52
N VAL A 149 -30.25 -19.03 21.39
CA VAL A 149 -29.77 -19.48 20.08
C VAL A 149 -28.48 -18.76 19.71
N ASP A 150 -28.43 -17.45 19.93
CA ASP A 150 -27.25 -16.63 19.61
C ASP A 150 -26.04 -16.99 20.48
N GLU A 151 -26.25 -17.21 21.78
CA GLU A 151 -25.19 -17.62 22.71
C GLU A 151 -24.69 -19.04 22.39
N MET A 152 -25.59 -20.00 22.17
CA MET A 152 -25.23 -21.35 21.75
C MET A 152 -24.45 -21.35 20.43
N TRP A 153 -24.86 -20.51 19.47
CA TRP A 153 -24.12 -20.34 18.22
C TRP A 153 -22.75 -19.71 18.44
N SER A 154 -22.62 -18.75 19.37
CA SER A 154 -21.33 -18.17 19.75
C SER A 154 -20.40 -19.22 20.32
N ILE A 155 -20.88 -20.06 21.25
CA ILE A 155 -20.14 -21.17 21.85
C ILE A 155 -19.59 -22.11 20.76
N ILE A 156 -20.44 -22.53 19.82
CA ILE A 156 -20.03 -23.44 18.74
C ILE A 156 -18.96 -22.80 17.85
N LYS A 157 -19.16 -21.53 17.46
CA LYS A 157 -18.20 -20.80 16.63
C LYS A 157 -16.87 -20.63 17.32
N GLU A 158 -16.86 -20.20 18.59
CA GLU A 158 -15.64 -19.96 19.36
C GLU A 158 -14.87 -21.25 19.57
N TRP A 159 -15.55 -22.34 19.89
CA TRP A 159 -14.93 -23.65 20.02
C TRP A 159 -14.23 -24.08 18.73
N ILE A 160 -14.97 -24.11 17.60
CA ILE A 160 -14.39 -24.52 16.31
C ILE A 160 -13.25 -23.58 15.89
N ALA A 161 -13.42 -22.27 16.09
CA ALA A 161 -12.41 -21.28 15.72
C ALA A 161 -11.15 -21.37 16.58
N SER A 162 -11.30 -21.64 17.89
CA SER A 162 -10.19 -21.82 18.83
C SER A 162 -9.37 -23.06 18.50
N GLU A 163 -10.04 -24.20 18.29
CA GLU A 163 -9.36 -25.43 17.87
C GLU A 163 -8.66 -25.26 16.52
N ALA A 164 -9.33 -24.61 15.55
CA ALA A 164 -8.72 -24.34 14.26
C ALA A 164 -7.53 -23.39 14.40
N ALA A 165 -7.61 -22.36 15.25
CA ALA A 165 -6.50 -21.45 15.49
C ALA A 165 -5.29 -22.15 16.11
N THR A 166 -5.50 -23.10 17.03
CA THR A 166 -4.43 -23.89 17.65
C THR A 166 -3.73 -24.80 16.63
N HIS A 167 -4.49 -25.51 15.80
CA HIS A 167 -3.94 -26.52 14.90
C HIS A 167 -3.47 -25.98 13.55
N VAL A 168 -4.26 -25.11 12.91
CA VAL A 168 -3.90 -24.54 11.60
C VAL A 168 -3.29 -23.13 11.70
N GLY A 169 -3.53 -22.41 12.79
CA GLY A 169 -3.05 -21.05 12.96
C GLY A 169 -3.81 -20.05 12.10
N TYR A 170 -3.57 -18.76 12.37
CA TYR A 170 -4.05 -17.70 11.50
C TYR A 170 -3.11 -17.52 10.31
N LYS A 171 -3.71 -17.29 9.14
CA LYS A 171 -3.02 -16.86 7.95
C LYS A 171 -2.44 -15.48 8.19
N ARG A 172 -1.15 -15.46 8.49
CA ARG A 172 -0.36 -14.24 8.43
C ARG A 172 0.00 -14.01 6.97
N PHE A 173 -0.32 -12.83 6.46
CA PHE A 173 0.37 -12.35 5.28
C PHE A 173 1.82 -12.14 5.72
N LYS A 174 2.70 -13.07 5.36
CA LYS A 174 4.12 -12.77 5.33
C LYS A 174 4.23 -11.77 4.18
N SER A 175 4.13 -10.48 4.49
CA SER A 175 4.70 -9.47 3.60
C SER A 175 6.10 -9.98 3.30
N TYR A 176 6.45 -10.15 2.02
CA TYR A 176 7.84 -10.34 1.67
C TYR A 176 8.54 -9.07 2.13
N THR A 177 9.04 -9.11 3.36
CA THR A 177 9.77 -8.02 3.99
C THR A 177 11.12 -7.94 3.29
N SER A 178 11.69 -6.75 3.33
CA SER A 178 12.99 -6.42 2.75
C SER A 178 14.14 -7.31 3.25
N GLU A 179 13.91 -8.12 4.29
CA GLU A 179 14.84 -9.07 4.91
C GLU A 179 15.43 -10.09 3.93
N PHE A 180 14.65 -10.54 2.92
CA PHE A 180 15.19 -11.47 1.92
C PHE A 180 15.90 -10.77 0.77
N PHE A 181 15.69 -9.46 0.61
CA PHE A 181 16.29 -8.69 -0.47
C PHE A 181 17.67 -8.17 -0.06
N TRP A 182 17.76 -7.54 1.11
CA TRP A 182 19.01 -6.95 1.60
C TRP A 182 19.97 -8.02 2.13
N THR A 183 21.15 -8.08 1.55
CA THR A 183 22.28 -8.86 2.08
C THR A 183 23.21 -7.95 2.86
N PRO A 184 24.07 -8.48 3.77
CA PRO A 184 25.08 -7.68 4.46
C PRO A 184 25.94 -6.84 3.50
N GLU A 185 26.31 -7.40 2.35
CA GLU A 185 27.10 -6.74 1.33
C GLU A 185 26.34 -5.56 0.69
N LEU A 186 25.05 -5.73 0.38
CA LEU A 186 24.23 -4.63 -0.15
C LEU A 186 24.03 -3.51 0.88
N ILE A 187 23.97 -3.84 2.17
CA ILE A 187 23.86 -2.85 3.25
C ILE A 187 25.17 -2.06 3.39
N GLU A 188 26.32 -2.75 3.36
CA GLU A 188 27.63 -2.13 3.39
C GLU A 188 27.84 -1.19 2.20
N GLU A 189 27.49 -1.64 1.00
CA GLU A 189 27.58 -0.81 -0.21
C GLU A 189 26.63 0.39 -0.20
N SER A 190 25.41 0.22 0.31
CA SER A 190 24.48 1.34 0.53
C SER A 190 25.10 2.39 1.45
N SER A 191 25.71 1.94 2.55
CA SER A 191 26.38 2.83 3.52
C SER A 191 27.57 3.57 2.89
N LYS A 192 28.31 2.90 2.00
CA LYS A 192 29.40 3.51 1.22
C LYS A 192 28.88 4.57 0.24
N ILE A 193 27.77 4.31 -0.45
CA ILE A 193 27.12 5.27 -1.35
C ILE A 193 26.63 6.50 -0.58
N GLU A 194 26.03 6.31 0.60
CA GLU A 194 25.62 7.41 1.48
C GLU A 194 26.82 8.27 1.88
N SER A 195 27.94 7.64 2.24
CA SER A 195 29.19 8.34 2.58
C SER A 195 29.73 9.15 1.40
N LEU A 196 29.81 8.57 0.20
CA LEU A 196 30.23 9.26 -1.02
C LEU A 196 29.26 10.39 -1.42
N THR A 197 27.97 10.19 -1.17
CA THR A 197 26.93 11.20 -1.40
C THR A 197 27.15 12.40 -0.50
N LEU A 198 27.41 12.17 0.79
CA LEU A 198 27.69 13.23 1.75
C LEU A 198 28.99 13.97 1.41
N GLU A 199 30.05 13.24 1.02
CA GLU A 199 31.32 13.83 0.57
C GLU A 199 31.10 14.76 -0.64
N ALA A 200 30.44 14.28 -1.70
CA ALA A 200 30.18 15.07 -2.90
C ALA A 200 29.32 16.31 -2.60
N GLN A 201 28.32 16.18 -1.73
CA GLN A 201 27.47 17.30 -1.32
C GLN A 201 28.22 18.33 -0.48
N ASN A 202 29.05 17.90 0.47
CA ASN A 202 29.87 18.80 1.28
C ASN A 202 30.85 19.59 0.42
N LEU A 203 31.48 18.95 -0.59
CA LEU A 203 32.32 19.64 -1.56
C LEU A 203 31.52 20.65 -2.38
N GLN A 204 30.31 20.30 -2.82
CA GLN A 204 29.45 21.23 -3.57
C GLN A 204 28.96 22.42 -2.73
N ASP A 205 28.73 22.23 -1.43
CA ASP A 205 28.26 23.30 -0.53
C ASP A 205 29.41 24.16 0.03
N ASN A 206 30.65 23.69 -0.07
CA ASN A 206 31.83 24.44 0.35
C ASN A 206 32.27 25.42 -0.73
N SER A 207 32.16 26.73 -0.45
CA SER A 207 32.55 27.80 -1.37
C SER A 207 34.03 27.83 -1.76
N ASN A 208 34.89 27.12 -1.01
CA ASN A 208 36.33 27.04 -1.27
C ASN A 208 36.74 25.80 -2.09
N SER A 209 35.81 24.91 -2.40
CA SER A 209 36.09 23.71 -3.19
C SER A 209 36.24 24.05 -4.68
N ASN A 210 37.18 23.38 -5.35
CA ASN A 210 37.37 23.53 -6.79
C ASN A 210 36.28 22.75 -7.55
N ASP A 211 35.76 23.31 -8.65
CA ASP A 211 34.77 22.68 -9.52
C ASP A 211 35.23 21.30 -10.03
N ASN A 212 36.54 21.14 -10.26
CA ASN A 212 37.12 19.85 -10.65
C ASN A 212 36.98 18.81 -9.54
N ASP A 213 37.18 19.19 -8.28
CA ASP A 213 37.06 18.27 -7.13
C ASP A 213 35.61 17.83 -6.93
N VAL A 214 34.66 18.77 -7.09
CA VAL A 214 33.22 18.48 -7.05
C VAL A 214 32.85 17.52 -8.17
N THR A 215 33.28 17.81 -9.40
CA THR A 215 33.01 16.97 -10.58
C THR A 215 33.58 15.56 -10.40
N ASP A 216 34.79 15.45 -9.87
CA ASP A 216 35.45 14.18 -9.62
C ASP A 216 34.77 13.37 -8.52
N ALA A 217 34.30 14.01 -7.44
CA ALA A 217 33.53 13.36 -6.38
C ALA A 217 32.19 12.81 -6.90
N TYR A 218 31.45 13.60 -7.69
CA TYR A 218 30.21 13.14 -8.31
C TYR A 218 30.44 12.05 -9.37
N ARG A 219 31.59 12.07 -10.08
CA ARG A 219 31.97 10.98 -10.99
C ARG A 219 32.18 9.67 -10.23
N LYS A 220 32.96 9.69 -9.14
CA LYS A 220 33.16 8.52 -8.27
C LYS A 220 31.82 7.99 -7.72
N LEU A 221 30.95 8.89 -7.26
CA LEU A 221 29.62 8.54 -6.77
C LEU A 221 28.76 7.89 -7.88
N ARG A 222 28.77 8.44 -9.08
CA ARG A 222 28.03 7.89 -10.23
C ARG A 222 28.49 6.48 -10.56
N ASP A 223 29.79 6.26 -10.67
CA ASP A 223 30.35 4.96 -11.04
C ASP A 223 30.05 3.91 -9.94
N ALA A 224 30.10 4.30 -8.65
CA ALA A 224 29.68 3.45 -7.54
C ALA A 224 28.18 3.11 -7.57
N ASN A 225 27.34 4.09 -7.90
CA ASN A 225 25.89 3.92 -8.02
C ASN A 225 25.51 3.01 -9.19
N GLU A 226 26.19 3.10 -10.32
CA GLU A 226 25.98 2.23 -11.48
C GLU A 226 26.25 0.77 -11.09
N ALA A 227 27.40 0.49 -10.50
CA ALA A 227 27.75 -0.85 -10.01
C ALA A 227 26.75 -1.38 -8.97
N PHE A 228 26.28 -0.52 -8.07
CA PHE A 228 25.28 -0.91 -7.06
C PHE A 228 23.91 -1.19 -7.68
N ARG A 229 23.47 -0.41 -8.68
CA ARG A 229 22.21 -0.65 -9.39
C ARG A 229 22.22 -1.99 -10.10
N ASP A 230 23.33 -2.38 -10.72
CA ASP A 230 23.48 -3.69 -11.34
C ASP A 230 23.39 -4.82 -10.32
N ARG A 231 24.01 -4.66 -9.14
CA ARG A 231 23.88 -5.63 -8.04
C ARG A 231 22.47 -5.71 -7.48
N LEU A 232 21.79 -4.57 -7.30
CA LEU A 232 20.38 -4.53 -6.91
C LEU A 232 19.47 -5.22 -7.94
N TYR A 233 19.77 -5.06 -9.23
CA TYR A 233 19.04 -5.73 -10.30
C TYR A 233 19.26 -7.24 -10.25
N ASN A 234 20.51 -7.70 -10.16
CA ASN A 234 20.84 -9.12 -10.02
C ASN A 234 20.16 -9.73 -8.79
N ARG A 235 20.21 -9.04 -7.65
CA ARG A 235 19.53 -9.47 -6.42
C ARG A 235 18.03 -9.58 -6.61
N ARG A 236 17.41 -8.63 -7.30
CA ARG A 236 15.97 -8.67 -7.63
C ARG A 236 15.62 -9.89 -8.46
N VAL A 237 16.46 -10.24 -9.43
CA VAL A 237 16.30 -11.42 -10.29
C VAL A 237 16.44 -12.70 -9.47
N GLU A 238 17.44 -12.81 -8.61
CA GLU A 238 17.64 -13.96 -7.71
C GLU A 238 16.45 -14.18 -6.78
N VAL A 239 16.02 -13.13 -6.07
CA VAL A 239 14.88 -13.19 -5.15
C VAL A 239 13.61 -13.57 -5.92
N PHE A 240 13.41 -13.01 -7.10
CA PHE A 240 12.30 -13.39 -7.96
C PHE A 240 12.35 -14.88 -8.33
N HIS A 241 13.51 -15.41 -8.73
CA HIS A 241 13.65 -16.83 -9.05
C HIS A 241 13.41 -17.75 -7.85
N SER A 242 13.88 -17.38 -6.67
CA SER A 242 13.58 -18.10 -5.43
C SER A 242 12.07 -18.16 -5.17
N ILE A 243 11.38 -17.01 -5.27
CA ILE A 243 9.93 -16.93 -5.08
C ILE A 243 9.18 -17.77 -6.13
N VAL A 244 9.60 -17.69 -7.39
CA VAL A 244 8.98 -18.47 -8.48
C VAL A 244 9.13 -19.97 -8.23
N THR A 245 10.32 -20.42 -7.81
CA THR A 245 10.59 -21.82 -7.48
C THR A 245 9.70 -22.31 -6.34
N ASP A 246 9.53 -21.50 -5.28
CA ASP A 246 8.63 -21.82 -4.16
C ASP A 246 7.15 -21.86 -4.58
N LEU A 247 6.75 -20.98 -5.51
CA LEU A 247 5.39 -20.91 -6.03
C LEU A 247 5.07 -22.00 -7.05
N ALA A 248 6.07 -22.54 -7.75
CA ALA A 248 5.91 -23.62 -8.71
C ALA A 248 5.52 -24.95 -8.07
N GLN A 249 5.59 -25.05 -6.74
CA GLN A 249 5.12 -26.22 -5.99
C GLN A 249 3.61 -26.45 -6.22
N PRO A 250 3.14 -27.70 -6.42
CA PRO A 250 1.75 -28.00 -6.79
C PRO A 250 0.69 -27.35 -5.88
N GLN A 251 0.97 -27.28 -4.58
CA GLN A 251 0.12 -26.64 -3.55
C GLN A 251 -0.08 -25.12 -3.74
N ASN A 252 0.78 -24.47 -4.54
CA ASN A 252 0.80 -23.04 -4.77
C ASN A 252 0.33 -22.64 -6.18
N ASN A 253 -0.14 -23.59 -7.01
CA ASN A 253 -0.47 -23.39 -8.43
C ASN A 253 -1.39 -22.17 -8.69
N GLY A 254 -2.45 -21.97 -7.89
CA GLY A 254 -3.33 -20.81 -8.04
C GLY A 254 -2.66 -19.45 -7.74
N SER A 255 -1.61 -19.45 -6.90
CA SER A 255 -0.81 -18.23 -6.63
C SER A 255 0.23 -18.01 -7.74
N PHE A 256 0.85 -19.08 -8.23
CA PHE A 256 1.73 -19.07 -9.39
C PHE A 256 1.03 -18.53 -10.65
N MET A 257 -0.16 -19.05 -10.98
CA MET A 257 -0.92 -18.59 -12.15
C MET A 257 -1.31 -17.11 -12.05
N ARG A 258 -1.63 -16.60 -10.85
CA ARG A 258 -1.87 -15.16 -10.64
C ARG A 258 -0.61 -14.33 -10.84
N MET A 259 0.54 -14.82 -10.38
CA MET A 259 1.84 -14.17 -10.61
C MET A 259 2.15 -14.11 -12.11
N VAL A 260 2.04 -15.23 -12.84
CA VAL A 260 2.29 -15.31 -14.28
C VAL A 260 1.35 -14.38 -15.05
N ARG A 261 0.05 -14.36 -14.75
CA ARG A 261 -0.90 -13.42 -15.35
C ARG A 261 -0.50 -11.96 -15.09
N SER A 262 -0.08 -11.64 -13.87
CA SER A 262 0.36 -10.29 -13.50
C SER A 262 1.66 -9.88 -14.21
N VAL A 263 2.62 -10.80 -14.35
CA VAL A 263 3.86 -10.59 -15.11
C VAL A 263 3.55 -10.39 -16.59
N LYS A 264 2.70 -11.24 -17.20
CA LYS A 264 2.27 -11.10 -18.58
C LYS A 264 1.56 -9.76 -18.80
N LYS A 265 0.65 -9.36 -17.90
CA LYS A 265 -0.02 -8.06 -17.93
C LYS A 265 0.97 -6.90 -17.83
N ARG A 266 2.04 -7.01 -17.03
CA ARG A 266 3.10 -5.99 -16.93
C ARG A 266 3.98 -5.94 -18.18
N LYS A 267 4.37 -7.08 -18.76
CA LYS A 267 5.15 -7.13 -20.01
C LYS A 267 4.38 -6.53 -21.20
N LEU A 268 3.05 -6.68 -21.20
CA LEU A 268 2.16 -6.08 -22.20
C LEU A 268 1.89 -4.58 -21.95
N LYS A 269 2.28 -4.02 -20.80
CA LYS A 269 2.21 -2.58 -20.54
C LYS A 269 3.53 -1.93 -20.95
N GLU A 270 3.57 -1.43 -22.19
CA GLU A 270 4.62 -0.51 -22.62
C GLU A 270 4.37 0.87 -21.99
N HIS A 271 5.21 1.25 -21.02
CA HIS A 271 5.38 2.62 -20.50
C HIS A 271 4.15 3.36 -19.92
N CYS A 272 4.40 4.60 -19.49
CA CYS A 272 3.52 5.46 -18.69
C CYS A 272 2.11 5.59 -19.33
N GLN A 273 1.09 5.38 -18.51
CA GLN A 273 -0.28 4.97 -18.87
C GLN A 273 -1.18 6.02 -19.54
N LEU A 274 -0.66 7.15 -20.02
CA LEU A 274 -1.48 8.17 -20.67
C LEU A 274 -1.05 8.35 -22.12
N ASP A 275 -1.67 7.55 -22.99
CA ASP A 275 -1.70 7.88 -24.42
C ASP A 275 -2.48 9.19 -24.60
N HIS A 276 -1.80 10.23 -25.08
CA HIS A 276 -2.38 11.56 -25.30
C HIS A 276 -3.57 11.52 -26.25
N LYS A 277 -3.64 10.53 -27.16
CA LYS A 277 -4.78 10.35 -28.07
C LYS A 277 -6.03 9.85 -27.34
N ASN A 278 -5.85 9.25 -26.17
CA ASN A 278 -6.90 8.68 -25.34
C ASN A 278 -7.11 9.47 -24.03
N ILE A 279 -6.63 10.71 -23.96
CA ILE A 279 -6.67 11.51 -22.73
C ILE A 279 -8.09 11.69 -22.16
N ASN A 280 -9.10 11.79 -23.04
CA ASN A 280 -10.50 11.86 -22.63
C ASN A 280 -10.97 10.56 -21.96
N GLN A 281 -10.59 9.40 -22.51
CA GLN A 281 -10.91 8.10 -21.91
C GLN A 281 -10.22 7.91 -20.56
N HIS A 282 -8.97 8.39 -20.43
CA HIS A 282 -8.25 8.40 -19.15
C HIS A 282 -8.93 9.32 -18.13
N MET A 283 -9.40 10.49 -18.56
CA MET A 283 -10.19 11.40 -17.72
C MET A 283 -11.51 10.77 -17.27
N ASP A 284 -12.22 10.09 -18.15
CA ASP A 284 -13.48 9.43 -17.83
C ASP A 284 -13.27 8.25 -16.88
N TYR A 285 -12.20 7.47 -17.06
CA TYR A 285 -11.80 6.43 -16.13
C TYR A 285 -11.44 7.02 -14.76
N PHE A 286 -10.70 8.12 -14.72
CA PHE A 286 -10.33 8.80 -13.48
C PHE A 286 -11.57 9.33 -12.74
N LYS A 287 -12.50 9.98 -13.46
CA LYS A 287 -13.78 10.45 -12.91
C LYS A 287 -14.63 9.31 -12.36
N SER A 288 -14.73 8.19 -13.07
CA SER A 288 -15.51 7.04 -12.60
C SER A 288 -14.86 6.27 -11.45
N THR A 289 -13.53 6.30 -11.33
CA THR A 289 -12.80 5.56 -10.29
C THR A 289 -12.56 6.37 -9.02
N PHE A 290 -12.29 7.68 -9.16
CA PHE A 290 -11.91 8.55 -8.04
C PHE A 290 -12.87 9.72 -7.82
N GLY A 291 -13.67 10.09 -8.82
CA GLY A 291 -14.64 11.18 -8.74
C GLY A 291 -16.08 10.72 -8.51
N SER A 292 -16.34 9.41 -8.48
CA SER A 292 -17.65 8.84 -8.19
C SER A 292 -17.90 8.83 -6.69
N ALA A 293 -19.17 9.02 -6.30
CA ALA A 293 -19.57 8.87 -4.91
C ALA A 293 -19.22 7.45 -4.42
N PRO A 294 -18.68 7.30 -3.19
CA PRO A 294 -18.33 5.99 -2.66
C PRO A 294 -19.54 5.06 -2.68
N MET A 295 -19.42 3.91 -3.33
CA MET A 295 -20.48 2.90 -3.47
C MET A 295 -20.73 2.08 -2.20
N GLY A 296 -20.15 2.46 -1.06
CA GLY A 296 -20.46 1.83 0.21
C GLY A 296 -21.84 2.27 0.67
N ASN A 297 -22.72 1.33 1.00
CA ASN A 297 -23.96 1.67 1.68
C ASN A 297 -23.57 2.36 3.00
N PHE A 298 -23.89 3.65 3.11
CA PHE A 298 -23.93 4.31 4.40
C PHE A 298 -25.03 3.62 5.18
N VAL A 299 -24.65 2.73 6.10
CA VAL A 299 -25.55 2.35 7.18
C VAL A 299 -25.54 3.58 8.08
N GLU A 300 -26.61 4.38 7.99
CA GLU A 300 -26.86 5.42 9.00
C GLU A 300 -26.79 4.74 10.37
N GLU A 301 -25.94 5.26 11.25
CA GLU A 301 -26.01 4.89 12.66
C GLU A 301 -27.39 5.30 13.14
N VAL A 302 -28.29 4.31 13.27
CA VAL A 302 -29.58 4.49 13.92
C VAL A 302 -29.28 4.87 15.36
N ASN A 303 -29.36 6.16 15.65
CA ASN A 303 -29.48 6.66 17.01
C ASN A 303 -30.80 6.10 17.55
N PHE A 304 -30.72 5.06 18.37
CA PHE A 304 -31.81 4.67 19.25
C PHE A 304 -31.87 5.67 20.39
N ASP A 305 -32.47 6.82 20.14
CA ASP A 305 -33.16 7.55 21.20
C ASP A 305 -34.36 8.32 20.63
N ASP A 306 -35.46 8.20 21.36
CA ASP A 306 -36.75 8.89 21.24
C ASP A 306 -37.79 8.46 20.18
N THR A 307 -38.72 7.65 20.70
CA THR A 307 -40.18 7.64 20.46
C THR A 307 -40.75 6.97 19.21
N ILE A 308 -41.68 6.05 19.50
CA ILE A 308 -42.56 5.28 18.64
C ILE A 308 -43.51 6.22 17.88
N ASP A 309 -43.67 6.03 16.57
CA ASP A 309 -45.00 5.97 15.94
C ASP A 309 -44.96 5.26 14.56
N GLU A 310 -46.05 4.57 14.29
CA GLU A 310 -46.27 3.59 13.22
C GLU A 310 -45.90 4.06 11.80
N LEU A 311 -45.23 3.18 11.04
CA LEU A 311 -45.61 2.97 9.63
C LEU A 311 -45.17 1.58 9.14
N VAL A 312 -46.17 0.71 9.02
CA VAL A 312 -46.10 -0.56 8.31
C VAL A 312 -46.01 -0.28 6.81
N VAL A 313 -44.95 -0.75 6.15
CA VAL A 313 -45.02 -1.14 4.73
C VAL A 313 -44.31 -2.47 4.54
N VAL A 314 -45.13 -3.45 4.21
CA VAL A 314 -44.78 -4.80 3.75
C VAL A 314 -44.34 -4.75 2.29
N ASN A 315 -43.20 -5.36 1.96
CA ASN A 315 -43.02 -6.26 0.81
C ASN A 315 -41.57 -6.76 0.82
N GLU A 316 -41.31 -8.05 1.06
CA GLU A 316 -41.47 -9.18 0.13
C GLU A 316 -40.50 -9.13 -1.06
N ASN A 317 -39.81 -10.26 -1.25
CA ASN A 317 -38.95 -10.66 -2.35
C ASN A 317 -37.49 -10.21 -2.31
N LEU A 318 -36.62 -11.12 -1.88
CA LEU A 318 -35.38 -11.51 -2.58
C LEU A 318 -34.90 -12.88 -2.05
N LEU A 319 -35.77 -13.88 -2.15
CA LEU A 319 -35.42 -15.31 -2.16
C LEU A 319 -35.97 -15.91 -3.46
N SER A 320 -35.25 -15.71 -4.54
CA SER A 320 -35.39 -16.52 -5.75
C SER A 320 -34.10 -16.44 -6.53
N ASP A 321 -33.23 -17.43 -6.32
CA ASP A 321 -32.40 -18.04 -7.37
C ASP A 321 -31.85 -19.37 -6.81
N VAL A 322 -32.78 -20.30 -6.63
CA VAL A 322 -32.50 -21.73 -6.75
C VAL A 322 -32.87 -22.09 -8.17
N VAL A 323 -31.93 -22.51 -9.01
CA VAL A 323 -32.10 -23.68 -9.92
C VAL A 323 -30.73 -24.17 -10.41
N ASN A 324 -30.45 -25.40 -9.99
CA ASN A 324 -29.81 -26.56 -10.64
C ASN A 324 -28.50 -26.44 -11.43
N LEU A 325 -27.49 -27.03 -10.79
CA LEU A 325 -26.59 -28.01 -11.40
C LEU A 325 -27.39 -29.18 -11.99
N ASN A 326 -27.21 -29.45 -13.28
CA ASN A 326 -27.28 -30.80 -13.83
C ASN A 326 -26.02 -31.00 -14.67
N ASP A 327 -25.15 -31.88 -14.19
CA ASP A 327 -24.25 -32.69 -15.02
C ASP A 327 -25.11 -33.54 -15.97
N ASP A 328 -24.68 -33.66 -17.22
CA ASP A 328 -24.51 -34.96 -17.88
C ASP A 328 -23.90 -34.80 -19.28
N ASN A 329 -22.72 -35.41 -19.45
CA ASN A 329 -22.15 -36.13 -20.60
C ASN A 329 -22.49 -35.69 -22.04
N GLU A 330 -21.46 -35.21 -22.76
CA GLU A 330 -20.84 -35.91 -23.91
C GLU A 330 -19.44 -35.36 -24.21
#